data_AF-A0A5C4NUG4-F1
#
_entry.id   AF-A0A5C4NUG4-F1
#
_cell.length_a   1.000
_cell.length_b   1.000
_cell.length_c   1.000
_cell.angle_alpha   90.00
_cell.angle_beta   90.00
_cell.angle_gamma   90.00
#
_symmetry.space_group_name_H-M   'P 1'
#
loop_
_entity.id
_entity.type
_entity.pdbx_description
1 polymer ?
#
loop_
_entity_poly.entity_id
_entity_poly.type
_entity_poly.pdbx_seq_one_letter_code
_entity_poly.pdbx_strand_id
1 'polypeptide(L)'
;MVQVTTTSKAAPQPMPQPQNRQALVQAAVAAACALAVAVPAPAQAPEKKAAAKSEICYGVAKAGQNECANTTCFHLCSGMATVDRDPGEWMTVPAGTCTALGGKVEAAPLACPGAAPARTGPPADVAAGEVLYHEGDAARALPACVACHGPKGNAAVADYPKLAGQNLAYLDSQLRAFRSHARVSPLMNTAVAPLTDGDIANLSAYLSRQKLDAVDPAMTTPVVAGKSFSDCDGACPEMVPLPAGRFLMGSPPGESGRFGNEGQHPVEILQPFAIGRFSLTFAQFDACVQDGGCDGYRPSDEGWGRGTRPAVNVSWNDAQSYLRWLSKKSGARYRLPTEAEWEYAARAGTVTARWWGEDITRGDAKYGPDDCPQQKHCGGVVSGSGNWPTTAPVGSYAPNPAGLYDVLGNVWQWTADCWHSDYEGAPKDGRVWEEAGCKKRVARGASWTDTPNFVRAATRLGLGAEGRRGWIGLRVVRELDAAPGTAAKAGAAPAGARGLP
;
A
#
# COMPACT_ATOMS: atom_id res chain seq x y z
N MET A 1 70.27 -35.26 -77.48
CA MET A 1 71.21 -34.12 -77.35
C MET A 1 70.36 -32.95 -76.87
N VAL A 2 70.70 -32.18 -75.82
CA VAL A 2 71.93 -31.38 -75.64
C VAL A 2 72.27 -31.21 -74.13
N GLN A 3 73.58 -31.21 -73.79
CA GLN A 3 74.33 -30.60 -72.63
C GLN A 3 73.58 -30.34 -71.28
N VAL A 4 73.98 -30.78 -70.07
CA VAL A 4 75.31 -30.89 -69.37
C VAL A 4 76.05 -29.54 -69.31
N THR A 5 76.18 -28.80 -68.20
CA THR A 5 76.87 -29.06 -66.91
C THR A 5 76.19 -28.29 -65.73
N THR A 6 76.63 -28.20 -64.46
CA THR A 6 77.79 -28.70 -63.66
C THR A 6 77.37 -28.88 -62.16
N THR A 7 78.27 -29.39 -61.31
CA THR A 7 78.10 -29.60 -59.85
C THR A 7 78.85 -28.60 -58.94
N SER A 8 78.42 -28.45 -57.67
CA SER A 8 79.27 -27.96 -56.56
C SER A 8 79.12 -28.86 -55.32
N LYS A 9 80.09 -28.82 -54.39
CA LYS A 9 80.47 -29.93 -53.49
C LYS A 9 80.24 -29.61 -51.99
N ALA A 10 79.96 -30.63 -51.18
CA ALA A 10 79.63 -30.52 -49.76
C ALA A 10 80.85 -30.48 -48.80
N ALA A 11 80.59 -30.15 -47.52
CA ALA A 11 81.49 -30.33 -46.37
C ALA A 11 80.73 -30.97 -45.17
N PRO A 12 81.40 -31.66 -44.21
CA PRO A 12 80.79 -32.80 -43.49
C PRO A 12 80.52 -32.60 -41.98
N GLN A 13 79.82 -33.57 -41.39
CA GLN A 13 79.49 -33.69 -39.95
C GLN A 13 80.58 -34.40 -39.10
N PRO A 14 80.47 -34.34 -37.76
CA PRO A 14 80.93 -35.38 -36.84
C PRO A 14 79.81 -36.05 -36.02
N MET A 15 79.97 -37.34 -35.69
CA MET A 15 79.21 -38.08 -34.66
C MET A 15 80.17 -38.49 -33.47
N PRO A 16 79.88 -39.45 -32.56
CA PRO A 16 79.32 -39.15 -31.22
C PRO A 16 80.14 -39.78 -30.04
N GLN A 17 79.54 -39.80 -28.83
CA GLN A 17 79.94 -40.47 -27.55
C GLN A 17 80.72 -39.64 -26.50
N PRO A 18 80.74 -40.04 -25.19
CA PRO A 18 80.06 -41.17 -24.51
C PRO A 18 79.11 -40.77 -23.35
N GLN A 19 78.37 -41.76 -22.84
CA GLN A 19 77.42 -41.63 -21.73
C GLN A 19 78.11 -41.70 -20.35
N ASN A 20 77.56 -41.05 -19.32
CA ASN A 20 77.70 -41.55 -17.95
C ASN A 20 76.44 -41.33 -17.08
N ARG A 21 76.18 -42.27 -16.17
CA ARG A 21 74.87 -42.56 -15.56
C ARG A 21 74.72 -41.94 -14.15
N GLN A 22 74.37 -40.66 -14.06
CA GLN A 22 74.13 -40.01 -12.75
C GLN A 22 72.91 -39.06 -12.66
N ALA A 23 72.06 -38.97 -13.68
CA ALA A 23 70.86 -38.11 -13.69
C ALA A 23 69.53 -38.88 -13.90
N LEU A 24 69.50 -40.15 -13.48
CA LEU A 24 68.30 -40.98 -13.38
C LEU A 24 68.31 -41.67 -12.01
N VAL A 25 67.15 -41.75 -11.36
CA VAL A 25 66.95 -42.17 -9.95
C VAL A 25 67.25 -41.09 -8.89
N GLN A 26 66.52 -39.98 -8.98
CA GLN A 26 65.85 -39.23 -7.89
C GLN A 26 65.05 -38.13 -8.60
N ALA A 27 63.79 -38.30 -9.00
CA ALA A 27 62.65 -38.90 -8.32
C ALA A 27 62.30 -38.19 -7.00
N ALA A 28 61.09 -37.64 -6.97
CA ALA A 28 60.32 -37.12 -5.84
C ALA A 28 60.54 -35.65 -5.39
N VAL A 29 59.41 -34.93 -5.41
CA VAL A 29 59.08 -33.67 -4.70
C VAL A 29 59.76 -32.37 -5.14
N ALA A 30 58.98 -31.56 -5.89
CA ALA A 30 58.91 -30.08 -5.91
C ALA A 30 58.85 -29.48 -7.33
N ALA A 31 57.69 -29.60 -7.99
CA ALA A 31 57.37 -28.86 -9.21
C ALA A 31 56.19 -27.92 -8.95
N ALA A 32 56.47 -26.72 -8.45
CA ALA A 32 55.50 -25.65 -8.28
C ALA A 32 56.13 -24.32 -8.72
N CYS A 33 55.86 -23.92 -9.97
CA CYS A 33 55.66 -22.54 -10.42
C CYS A 33 55.53 -22.49 -11.95
N ALA A 34 54.63 -21.64 -12.40
CA ALA A 34 54.11 -21.54 -13.75
C ALA A 34 55.16 -21.35 -14.88
N LEU A 35 54.83 -21.87 -16.06
CA LEU A 35 54.69 -21.06 -17.28
C LEU A 35 53.82 -21.80 -18.30
N ALA A 36 52.92 -21.07 -18.97
CA ALA A 36 51.87 -21.63 -19.81
C ALA A 36 52.26 -21.68 -21.30
N VAL A 37 51.83 -22.74 -21.99
CA VAL A 37 51.60 -22.74 -23.44
C VAL A 37 50.23 -23.39 -23.67
N ALA A 38 49.39 -22.75 -24.48
CA ALA A 38 47.99 -23.12 -24.63
C ALA A 38 47.79 -24.39 -25.47
N VAL A 39 46.86 -25.25 -25.03
CA VAL A 39 46.22 -26.30 -25.83
C VAL A 39 44.75 -25.89 -26.00
N PRO A 40 44.17 -25.92 -27.21
CA PRO A 40 42.76 -25.54 -27.39
C PRO A 40 41.85 -26.57 -26.73
N ALA A 41 40.98 -26.11 -25.84
CA ALA A 41 39.90 -26.92 -25.28
C ALA A 41 38.88 -27.29 -26.38
N PRO A 42 38.19 -28.44 -26.28
CA PRO A 42 37.14 -28.80 -27.23
C PRO A 42 36.00 -27.77 -27.15
N ALA A 43 35.44 -27.41 -28.30
CA ALA A 43 34.30 -26.50 -28.36
C ALA A 43 33.11 -27.10 -27.61
N GLN A 44 32.78 -26.53 -26.44
CA GLN A 44 31.55 -26.85 -25.74
C GLN A 44 30.38 -26.41 -26.59
N ALA A 45 29.48 -27.34 -26.91
CA ALA A 45 28.20 -27.00 -27.52
C ALA A 45 27.46 -26.03 -26.58
N PRO A 46 26.75 -25.00 -27.11
CA PRO A 46 26.09 -24.03 -26.27
C PRO A 46 25.04 -24.74 -25.40
N GLU A 47 25.24 -24.69 -24.09
CA GLU A 47 24.22 -25.13 -23.14
C GLU A 47 22.93 -24.36 -23.42
N LYS A 48 21.86 -25.09 -23.78
CA LYS A 48 20.52 -24.53 -23.76
C LYS A 48 20.14 -24.28 -22.31
N LYS A 49 20.51 -23.10 -21.79
CA LYS A 49 19.92 -22.56 -20.55
C LYS A 49 18.42 -22.72 -20.65
N ALA A 50 17.84 -23.51 -19.74
CA ALA A 50 16.40 -23.54 -19.60
C ALA A 50 15.93 -22.11 -19.30
N ALA A 51 15.03 -21.59 -20.14
CA ALA A 51 14.45 -20.27 -19.90
C ALA A 51 13.82 -20.26 -18.51
N ALA A 52 14.03 -19.19 -17.75
CA ALA A 52 13.40 -19.03 -16.45
C ALA A 52 11.88 -19.12 -16.64
N LYS A 53 11.20 -19.90 -15.79
CA LYS A 53 9.73 -20.07 -15.89
C LYS A 53 8.96 -18.83 -15.43
N SER A 54 9.64 -17.90 -14.77
CA SER A 54 9.10 -16.67 -14.20
C SER A 54 10.17 -15.57 -14.19
N GLU A 55 9.71 -14.32 -14.19
CA GLU A 55 10.50 -13.09 -14.09
C GLU A 55 9.90 -12.18 -12.99
N ILE A 56 10.57 -11.08 -12.62
CA ILE A 56 10.02 -10.11 -11.65
C ILE A 56 9.75 -8.79 -12.37
N CYS A 57 8.52 -8.30 -12.26
CA CYS A 57 8.04 -7.07 -12.88
C CYS A 57 7.63 -6.05 -11.79
N TYR A 58 7.90 -4.77 -12.03
CA TYR A 58 7.44 -3.67 -11.18
C TYR A 58 6.08 -3.17 -11.66
N GLY A 59 5.11 -3.07 -10.74
CA GLY A 59 3.77 -2.56 -11.02
C GLY A 59 2.91 -3.47 -11.92
N VAL A 60 1.59 -3.38 -11.78
CA VAL A 60 0.67 -4.10 -12.66
C VAL A 60 0.56 -3.37 -13.99
N ALA A 61 1.27 -3.85 -15.01
CA ALA A 61 0.82 -3.78 -16.41
C ALA A 61 0.39 -2.41 -16.97
N LYS A 62 1.04 -1.31 -16.60
CA LYS A 62 0.89 -0.02 -17.32
C LYS A 62 1.82 0.03 -18.53
N ALA A 63 1.23 0.09 -19.72
CA ALA A 63 1.98 0.32 -20.96
C ALA A 63 2.75 1.65 -20.87
N GLY A 64 4.08 1.59 -20.93
CA GLY A 64 4.96 2.77 -20.94
C GLY A 64 5.66 3.12 -19.61
N GLN A 65 5.58 2.29 -18.57
CA GLN A 65 6.40 2.44 -17.36
C GLN A 65 7.30 1.19 -17.19
N ASN A 66 8.58 1.32 -17.53
CA ASN A 66 9.43 0.19 -17.92
C ASN A 66 10.68 0.02 -17.04
N GLU A 67 10.62 -0.81 -15.98
CA GLU A 67 11.82 -1.35 -15.31
C GLU A 67 11.60 -2.83 -14.93
N CYS A 68 12.59 -3.68 -15.23
CA CYS A 68 12.56 -5.11 -14.92
C CYS A 68 13.95 -5.52 -14.39
N ALA A 69 14.00 -6.28 -13.29
CA ALA A 69 15.25 -6.69 -12.66
C ALA A 69 15.44 -8.22 -12.69
N ASN A 70 16.66 -8.65 -12.99
CA ASN A 70 17.04 -10.06 -12.88
C ASN A 70 17.19 -10.47 -11.40
N THR A 71 16.65 -11.64 -11.05
CA THR A 71 16.61 -12.26 -9.71
C THR A 71 17.95 -12.44 -8.99
N THR A 72 19.08 -12.12 -9.62
CA THR A 72 20.42 -12.18 -9.02
C THR A 72 20.89 -10.87 -8.38
N CYS A 73 20.22 -9.74 -8.63
CA CYS A 73 20.55 -8.44 -8.04
C CYS A 73 19.29 -7.67 -7.64
N PHE A 74 18.89 -7.77 -6.37
CA PHE A 74 17.91 -6.85 -5.81
C PHE A 74 18.51 -5.43 -5.74
N HIS A 75 17.94 -4.53 -6.55
CA HIS A 75 18.15 -3.08 -6.58
C HIS A 75 19.55 -2.56 -6.97
N LEU A 76 19.93 -2.73 -8.25
CA LEU A 76 20.85 -1.80 -8.93
C LEU A 76 20.49 -1.59 -10.41
N CYS A 77 19.55 -0.67 -10.66
CA CYS A 77 19.63 0.24 -11.81
C CYS A 77 19.91 1.64 -11.24
N SER A 78 21.18 1.91 -10.95
CA SER A 78 21.64 3.20 -10.42
C SER A 78 21.60 4.27 -11.51
N GLY A 79 20.44 4.92 -11.66
CA GLY A 79 20.24 6.08 -12.51
C GLY A 79 18.77 6.39 -12.77
N MET A 80 18.29 7.53 -12.27
CA MET A 80 16.95 8.11 -12.52
C MET A 80 15.74 7.60 -11.69
N ALA A 81 15.95 7.11 -10.47
CA ALA A 81 14.89 7.12 -9.45
C ALA A 81 15.16 8.24 -8.42
N THR A 82 14.39 9.33 -8.49
CA THR A 82 14.39 10.42 -7.48
C THR A 82 13.51 10.11 -6.26
N VAL A 83 13.00 8.89 -6.18
CA VAL A 83 12.09 8.38 -5.15
C VAL A 83 12.51 6.94 -4.84
N ASP A 84 12.80 6.63 -3.58
CA ASP A 84 12.96 5.23 -3.15
C ASP A 84 11.59 4.54 -3.27
N ARG A 85 11.49 3.45 -4.04
CA ARG A 85 10.24 2.70 -4.26
C ARG A 85 10.09 1.54 -3.27
N ASP A 86 8.86 1.14 -2.97
CA ASP A 86 8.58 0.16 -1.93
C ASP A 86 8.97 -1.27 -2.40
N PRO A 87 9.72 -2.05 -1.60
CA PRO A 87 9.97 -3.46 -1.87
C PRO A 87 8.71 -4.31 -2.14
N GLY A 88 7.53 -3.90 -1.65
CA GLY A 88 6.25 -4.55 -1.88
C GLY A 88 5.66 -4.38 -3.29
N GLU A 89 6.19 -3.48 -4.13
CA GLU A 89 5.66 -3.20 -5.49
C GLU A 89 6.18 -4.16 -6.58
N TRP A 90 6.98 -5.16 -6.18
CA TRP A 90 7.64 -6.12 -7.08
C TRP A 90 6.96 -7.48 -7.04
N MET A 91 6.45 -7.95 -8.18
CA MET A 91 5.74 -9.24 -8.29
C MET A 91 6.44 -10.23 -9.21
N THR A 92 6.40 -11.51 -8.83
CA THR A 92 6.85 -12.62 -9.69
C THR A 92 5.75 -12.96 -10.70
N VAL A 93 6.06 -12.90 -11.99
CA VAL A 93 5.13 -13.13 -13.11
C VAL A 93 5.68 -14.20 -14.07
N PRO A 94 4.85 -14.84 -14.93
CA PRO A 94 5.35 -15.75 -15.97
C PRO A 94 6.30 -15.05 -16.94
N ALA A 95 7.37 -15.73 -17.36
CA ALA A 95 8.39 -15.13 -18.22
C ALA A 95 7.83 -14.61 -19.57
N GLY A 96 8.27 -13.44 -20.00
CA GLY A 96 7.79 -12.73 -21.20
C GLY A 96 6.55 -11.85 -20.98
N THR A 97 5.99 -11.82 -19.77
CA THR A 97 4.85 -10.97 -19.40
C THR A 97 5.26 -9.49 -19.44
N CYS A 98 6.45 -9.14 -18.94
CA CYS A 98 6.98 -7.78 -19.00
C CYS A 98 7.13 -7.28 -20.45
N THR A 99 7.57 -8.14 -21.38
CA THR A 99 7.66 -7.81 -22.82
C THR A 99 6.29 -7.61 -23.47
N ALA A 100 5.31 -8.46 -23.15
CA ALA A 100 3.95 -8.35 -23.65
C ALA A 100 3.25 -7.04 -23.23
N LEU A 101 3.74 -6.41 -22.16
CA LEU A 101 3.25 -5.15 -21.59
C LEU A 101 4.01 -3.91 -22.10
N GLY A 102 4.93 -4.07 -23.05
CA GLY A 102 5.74 -2.98 -23.62
C GLY A 102 7.05 -2.68 -22.87
N GLY A 103 7.39 -3.47 -21.86
CA GLY A 103 8.67 -3.42 -21.16
C GLY A 103 9.81 -3.95 -22.03
N LYS A 104 11.00 -3.33 -21.90
CA LYS A 104 12.23 -3.88 -22.49
C LYS A 104 12.90 -4.82 -21.49
N VAL A 105 12.99 -6.10 -21.81
CA VAL A 105 13.85 -7.05 -21.10
C VAL A 105 15.28 -6.83 -21.56
N GLU A 106 16.15 -6.32 -20.69
CA GLU A 106 17.58 -6.27 -20.96
C GLU A 106 18.20 -7.67 -20.92
N ALA A 107 19.09 -7.95 -21.87
CA ALA A 107 19.76 -9.25 -21.95
C ALA A 107 20.81 -9.38 -20.83
N ALA A 108 20.58 -10.29 -19.89
CA ALA A 108 21.55 -10.61 -18.85
C ALA A 108 22.81 -11.29 -19.42
N PRO A 109 24.01 -11.14 -18.80
CA PRO A 109 24.33 -10.33 -17.63
C PRO A 109 25.44 -9.30 -17.90
N LEU A 110 25.16 -8.01 -17.69
CA LEU A 110 26.23 -7.09 -17.32
C LEU A 110 26.57 -7.32 -15.85
N ALA A 111 27.76 -7.87 -15.58
CA ALA A 111 28.30 -7.91 -14.22
C ALA A 111 28.34 -6.49 -13.66
N CYS A 112 27.75 -6.28 -12.48
CA CYS A 112 27.43 -4.97 -11.90
C CYS A 112 28.54 -3.93 -12.11
N PRO A 113 28.42 -3.00 -13.09
CA PRO A 113 29.49 -2.08 -13.42
C PRO A 113 29.55 -0.99 -12.35
N GLY A 114 30.41 -1.17 -11.35
CA GLY A 114 30.56 -0.24 -10.23
C GLY A 114 30.24 -0.81 -8.85
N ALA A 115 29.88 -2.09 -8.74
CA ALA A 115 30.03 -2.80 -7.47
C ALA A 115 31.53 -2.94 -7.17
N ALA A 116 32.13 -1.93 -6.54
CA ALA A 116 33.38 -2.11 -5.84
C ALA A 116 33.20 -3.33 -4.93
N PRO A 117 34.11 -4.34 -4.97
CA PRO A 117 33.96 -5.51 -4.13
C PRO A 117 33.78 -5.05 -2.68
N ALA A 118 32.78 -5.61 -1.99
CA ALA A 118 32.44 -5.25 -0.62
C ALA A 118 33.74 -5.19 0.18
N ARG A 119 34.18 -3.96 0.52
CA ARG A 119 35.56 -3.76 0.96
C ARG A 119 35.71 -4.52 2.27
N THR A 120 36.79 -5.31 2.35
CA THR A 120 37.10 -6.18 3.48
C THR A 120 37.47 -5.34 4.70
N GLY A 121 36.46 -4.73 5.32
CA GLY A 121 36.53 -4.26 6.69
C GLY A 121 36.64 -5.44 7.66
N PRO A 122 36.84 -5.17 8.96
CA PRO A 122 36.78 -6.21 9.97
C PRO A 122 35.43 -6.96 9.93
N PRO A 123 35.39 -8.24 10.38
CA PRO A 123 34.14 -8.99 10.45
C PRO A 123 33.07 -8.22 11.23
N ALA A 124 31.90 -8.04 10.62
CA ALA A 124 30.83 -7.24 11.23
C ALA A 124 30.28 -7.91 12.49
N ASP A 125 30.32 -7.17 13.60
CA ASP A 125 29.71 -7.54 14.87
C ASP A 125 28.26 -7.06 14.90
N VAL A 126 27.34 -8.02 14.86
CA VAL A 126 25.90 -7.75 14.87
C VAL A 126 25.40 -7.32 16.25
N ALA A 127 26.03 -7.74 17.34
CA ALA A 127 25.64 -7.32 18.68
C ALA A 127 26.05 -5.86 18.92
N ALA A 128 27.26 -5.48 18.47
CA ALA A 128 27.68 -4.08 18.45
C ALA A 128 26.78 -3.22 17.53
N GLY A 129 26.34 -3.78 16.39
CA GLY A 129 25.37 -3.12 15.49
C GLY A 129 24.00 -2.93 16.12
N GLU A 130 23.51 -3.90 16.91
CA GLU A 130 22.25 -3.81 17.66
C GLU A 130 22.31 -2.72 18.75
N VAL A 131 23.38 -2.72 19.56
CA VAL A 131 23.59 -1.69 20.60
C VAL A 131 23.64 -0.30 19.97
N LEU A 132 24.44 -0.10 18.91
CA LEU A 132 24.56 1.19 18.23
C LEU A 132 23.23 1.64 17.59
N TYR A 133 22.41 0.69 17.10
CA TYR A 133 21.09 0.98 16.55
C TYR A 133 20.10 1.48 17.62
N HIS A 134 20.09 0.85 18.80
CA HIS A 134 19.14 1.14 19.88
C HIS A 134 19.56 2.26 20.83
N GLU A 135 20.86 2.41 21.09
CA GLU A 135 21.40 3.29 22.13
C GLU A 135 22.23 4.45 21.56
N GLY A 136 22.77 4.29 20.36
CA GLY A 136 23.71 5.26 19.76
C GLY A 136 25.05 5.27 20.48
N ASP A 137 25.74 6.41 20.46
CA ASP A 137 26.97 6.64 21.22
C ASP A 137 27.07 8.12 21.62
N ALA A 138 26.67 8.40 22.87
CA ALA A 138 26.66 9.75 23.42
C ALA A 138 28.05 10.41 23.48
N ALA A 139 29.13 9.63 23.64
CA ALA A 139 30.50 10.16 23.68
C ALA A 139 30.98 10.65 22.31
N ARG A 140 30.42 10.11 21.23
CA ARG A 140 30.64 10.55 19.84
C ARG A 140 29.51 11.43 19.27
N ALA A 141 28.56 11.86 20.11
CA ALA A 141 27.34 12.57 19.70
C ALA A 141 26.54 11.85 18.59
N LEU A 142 26.56 10.51 18.61
CA LEU A 142 25.89 9.66 17.64
C LEU A 142 24.49 9.29 18.15
N PRO A 143 23.41 9.69 17.46
CA PRO A 143 22.04 9.41 17.91
C PRO A 143 21.63 7.97 17.64
N ALA A 144 20.81 7.40 18.53
CA ALA A 144 20.23 6.08 18.35
C ALA A 144 19.33 6.04 17.10
N CYS A 145 19.63 5.16 16.14
CA CYS A 145 18.91 5.06 14.87
C CYS A 145 17.43 4.66 15.06
N VAL A 146 17.12 3.90 16.11
CA VAL A 146 15.76 3.46 16.49
C VAL A 146 14.79 4.63 16.67
N ALA A 147 15.26 5.82 17.06
CA ALA A 147 14.42 6.99 17.31
C ALA A 147 13.71 7.52 16.06
N CYS A 148 14.28 7.25 14.87
CA CYS A 148 13.69 7.60 13.58
C CYS A 148 13.22 6.34 12.83
N HIS A 149 14.08 5.32 12.71
CA HIS A 149 13.80 4.14 11.89
C HIS A 149 12.99 3.04 12.62
N GLY A 150 12.50 3.32 13.83
CA GLY A 150 11.62 2.44 14.60
C GLY A 150 12.28 1.15 15.12
N PRO A 151 11.55 0.33 15.88
CA PRO A 151 12.07 -0.94 16.40
C PRO A 151 12.62 -1.82 15.27
N LYS A 152 13.86 -2.29 15.41
CA LYS A 152 14.53 -3.21 14.44
C LYS A 152 14.61 -2.71 12.99
N GLY A 153 14.45 -1.40 12.75
CA GLY A 153 14.42 -0.84 11.40
C GLY A 153 13.02 -0.81 10.77
N ASN A 154 11.96 -1.10 11.51
CA ASN A 154 10.57 -0.96 11.06
C ASN A 154 10.01 0.39 11.49
N ALA A 155 10.26 1.42 10.65
CA ALA A 155 9.75 2.76 10.85
C ALA A 155 8.21 2.78 10.84
N ALA A 156 7.62 3.48 11.82
CA ALA A 156 6.17 3.62 11.96
C ALA A 156 5.59 4.85 11.23
N VAL A 157 6.46 5.73 10.71
CA VAL A 157 6.09 6.94 9.94
C VAL A 157 6.84 6.97 8.62
N ALA A 158 6.18 7.42 7.56
CA ALA A 158 6.71 7.34 6.18
C ALA A 158 7.91 8.27 5.92
N ASP A 159 8.10 9.32 6.74
CA ASP A 159 9.24 10.24 6.66
C ASP A 159 10.59 9.56 6.91
N TYR A 160 10.58 8.37 7.53
CA TYR A 160 11.76 7.54 7.76
C TYR A 160 11.60 6.19 7.04
N PRO A 161 12.57 5.80 6.19
CA PRO A 161 12.48 4.52 5.48
C PRO A 161 12.60 3.34 6.45
N LYS A 162 11.86 2.26 6.15
CA LYS A 162 12.08 0.95 6.78
C LYS A 162 13.42 0.38 6.30
N LEU A 163 14.30 0.04 7.23
CA LEU A 163 15.64 -0.51 7.00
C LEU A 163 15.72 -2.02 7.24
N ALA A 164 14.71 -2.60 7.89
CA ALA A 164 14.70 -4.00 8.28
C ALA A 164 14.73 -4.94 7.06
N GLY A 165 15.67 -5.89 7.05
CA GLY A 165 15.80 -6.91 5.99
C GLY A 165 16.33 -6.39 4.65
N GLN A 166 16.79 -5.14 4.58
CA GLN A 166 17.41 -4.60 3.37
C GLN A 166 18.77 -5.26 3.07
N ASN A 167 19.20 -5.20 1.81
CA ASN A 167 20.44 -5.84 1.39
C ASN A 167 21.66 -5.25 2.11
N LEU A 168 22.52 -6.11 2.68
CA LEU A 168 23.69 -5.71 3.46
C LEU A 168 24.62 -4.75 2.72
N ALA A 169 24.90 -5.02 1.44
CA ALA A 169 25.78 -4.18 0.62
C ALA A 169 25.11 -2.84 0.24
N TYR A 170 23.79 -2.84 0.05
CA TYR A 170 23.03 -1.60 -0.14
C TYR A 170 23.12 -0.73 1.11
N LEU A 171 22.80 -1.24 2.29
CA LEU A 171 22.86 -0.51 3.56
C LEU A 171 24.24 0.10 3.81
N ASP A 172 25.32 -0.68 3.63
CA ASP A 172 26.70 -0.19 3.78
C ASP A 172 27.00 0.93 2.78
N SER A 173 26.62 0.76 1.51
CA SER A 173 26.82 1.78 0.47
C SER A 173 26.06 3.09 0.76
N GLN A 174 24.82 3.02 1.25
CA GLN A 174 24.00 4.21 1.49
C GLN A 174 24.48 4.99 2.71
N LEU A 175 24.82 4.31 3.81
CA LEU A 175 25.40 4.95 4.99
C LEU A 175 26.72 5.66 4.66
N ARG A 176 27.56 5.04 3.82
CA ARG A 176 28.79 5.67 3.30
C ARG A 176 28.50 6.88 2.42
N ALA A 177 27.50 6.79 1.52
CA ALA A 177 27.12 7.88 0.63
C ALA A 177 26.52 9.08 1.37
N PHE A 178 25.73 8.84 2.43
CA PHE A 178 25.28 9.91 3.33
C PHE A 178 26.46 10.52 4.10
N ARG A 179 27.39 9.71 4.64
CA ARG A 179 28.55 10.21 5.39
C ARG A 179 29.51 11.04 4.53
N SER A 180 29.63 10.72 3.24
CA SER A 180 30.46 11.48 2.29
C SER A 180 29.71 12.61 1.56
N HIS A 181 28.43 12.85 1.89
CA HIS A 181 27.53 13.76 1.17
C HIS A 181 27.33 13.44 -0.33
N ALA A 182 27.75 12.26 -0.82
CA ALA A 182 27.42 11.77 -2.16
C ALA A 182 25.92 11.48 -2.31
N ARG A 183 25.22 11.18 -1.20
CA ARG A 183 23.76 11.23 -1.07
C ARG A 183 23.40 12.34 -0.08
N VAL A 184 22.52 13.26 -0.48
CA VAL A 184 22.16 14.44 0.31
C VAL A 184 20.85 14.20 1.06
N SER A 185 20.87 14.41 2.37
CA SER A 185 19.71 14.46 3.27
C SER A 185 20.15 15.18 4.55
N PRO A 186 19.64 16.39 4.86
CA PRO A 186 20.14 17.20 5.98
C PRO A 186 20.14 16.46 7.33
N LEU A 187 19.13 15.63 7.57
CA LEU A 187 19.05 14.79 8.76
C LEU A 187 20.07 13.64 8.73
N MET A 188 20.07 12.83 7.67
CA MET A 188 20.95 11.65 7.62
C MET A 188 22.42 12.02 7.51
N ASN A 189 22.80 13.05 6.73
CA ASN A 189 24.18 13.54 6.66
C ASN A 189 24.71 13.89 8.07
N THR A 190 23.87 14.50 8.92
CA THR A 190 24.22 14.84 10.31
C THR A 190 24.29 13.58 11.18
N ALA A 191 23.28 12.71 11.12
CA ALA A 191 23.17 11.52 11.96
C ALA A 191 24.29 10.48 11.73
N VAL A 192 24.78 10.35 10.47
CA VAL A 192 25.81 9.37 10.13
C VAL A 192 27.25 9.91 10.15
N ALA A 193 27.44 11.22 10.31
CA ALA A 193 28.76 11.85 10.30
C ALA A 193 29.77 11.22 11.29
N PRO A 194 29.39 10.81 12.52
CA PRO A 194 30.32 10.21 13.48
C PRO A 194 30.58 8.70 13.28
N LEU A 195 29.91 8.04 12.31
CA LEU A 195 30.08 6.60 12.08
C LEU A 195 31.47 6.28 11.50
N THR A 196 32.18 5.34 12.11
CA THR A 196 33.38 4.72 11.54
C THR A 196 33.02 3.68 10.48
N ASP A 197 34.02 3.17 9.75
CA ASP A 197 33.80 2.10 8.78
C ASP A 197 33.36 0.77 9.42
N GLY A 198 33.73 0.53 10.68
CA GLY A 198 33.26 -0.61 11.47
C GLY A 198 31.81 -0.44 11.92
N ASP A 199 31.42 0.75 12.39
CA ASP A 199 30.04 1.03 12.78
C ASP A 199 29.06 0.82 11.60
N ILE A 200 29.42 1.29 10.40
CA ILE A 200 28.60 1.09 9.20
C ILE A 200 28.45 -0.40 8.86
N ALA A 201 29.54 -1.17 8.93
CA ALA A 201 29.49 -2.61 8.67
C ALA A 201 28.60 -3.34 9.70
N ASN A 202 28.73 -2.97 10.98
CA ASN A 202 27.96 -3.54 12.09
C ASN A 202 26.46 -3.24 11.97
N LEU A 203 26.09 -1.96 11.76
CA LEU A 203 24.70 -1.54 11.53
C LEU A 203 24.09 -2.24 10.31
N SER A 204 24.82 -2.31 9.20
CA SER A 204 24.34 -2.96 7.97
C SER A 204 24.14 -4.46 8.16
N ALA A 205 25.03 -5.11 8.91
CA ALA A 205 24.91 -6.54 9.24
C ALA A 205 23.78 -6.83 10.25
N TYR A 206 23.49 -5.90 11.17
CA TYR A 206 22.33 -5.99 12.07
C TYR A 206 21.01 -5.82 11.31
N LEU A 207 20.87 -4.72 10.56
CA LEU A 207 19.64 -4.35 9.86
C LEU A 207 19.25 -5.36 8.77
N SER A 208 20.21 -5.86 8.00
CA SER A 208 19.98 -6.89 6.97
C SER A 208 19.52 -8.25 7.52
N ARG A 209 19.65 -8.48 8.83
CA ARG A 209 19.14 -9.69 9.52
C ARG A 209 17.79 -9.49 10.20
N GLN A 210 17.28 -8.26 10.24
CA GLN A 210 15.95 -7.99 10.78
C GLN A 210 14.87 -8.42 9.79
N LYS A 211 13.65 -8.61 10.30
CA LYS A 211 12.48 -8.90 9.46
C LYS A 211 11.74 -7.60 9.19
N LEU A 212 11.44 -7.34 7.93
CA LEU A 212 10.52 -6.27 7.55
C LEU A 212 9.13 -6.60 8.10
N ASP A 213 8.59 -5.72 8.93
CA ASP A 213 7.21 -5.82 9.37
C ASP A 213 6.32 -5.42 8.19
N ALA A 214 5.63 -6.41 7.63
CA ALA A 214 4.54 -6.19 6.68
C ALA A 214 3.47 -5.29 7.34
N VAL A 215 2.73 -4.52 6.53
CA VAL A 215 1.38 -4.11 6.96
C VAL A 215 0.60 -5.41 7.07
N ASP A 216 0.40 -5.88 8.30
CA ASP A 216 -0.07 -7.24 8.58
C ASP A 216 -1.40 -7.51 7.84
N PRO A 217 -1.43 -8.45 6.87
CA PRO A 217 -2.66 -8.81 6.18
C PRO A 217 -3.75 -9.34 7.14
N ALA A 218 -3.37 -9.83 8.33
CA ALA A 218 -4.30 -10.22 9.38
C ALA A 218 -4.93 -9.02 10.14
N MET A 219 -4.56 -7.76 9.84
CA MET A 219 -5.29 -6.56 10.30
C MET A 219 -6.47 -6.19 9.39
N THR A 220 -6.60 -6.76 8.19
CA THR A 220 -7.75 -6.54 7.29
C THR A 220 -8.43 -7.85 6.93
N THR A 221 -9.66 -8.05 7.42
CA THR A 221 -10.49 -9.20 7.02
C THR A 221 -10.98 -9.01 5.57
N PRO A 222 -10.84 -10.02 4.68
CA PRO A 222 -11.45 -9.99 3.35
C PRO A 222 -12.96 -9.77 3.42
N VAL A 223 -13.47 -8.74 2.75
CA VAL A 223 -14.89 -8.38 2.77
C VAL A 223 -15.62 -9.13 1.66
N VAL A 224 -16.13 -10.31 1.99
CA VAL A 224 -17.03 -11.07 1.09
C VAL A 224 -18.46 -10.64 1.39
N ALA A 225 -19.02 -9.82 0.50
CA ALA A 225 -20.40 -9.35 0.63
C ALA A 225 -21.42 -10.48 0.47
N GLY A 226 -22.49 -10.44 1.26
CA GLY A 226 -23.64 -11.32 1.12
C GLY A 226 -24.54 -10.93 -0.06
N LYS A 227 -25.52 -11.78 -0.37
CA LYS A 227 -26.53 -11.49 -1.40
C LYS A 227 -27.36 -10.27 -0.99
N SER A 228 -27.48 -9.30 -1.91
CA SER A 228 -28.26 -8.09 -1.71
C SER A 228 -29.76 -8.36 -1.58
N PHE A 229 -30.47 -7.54 -0.80
CA PHE A 229 -31.89 -7.66 -0.50
C PHE A 229 -32.55 -6.28 -0.31
N SER A 230 -33.88 -6.22 -0.24
CA SER A 230 -34.64 -5.05 0.23
C SER A 230 -35.71 -5.53 1.20
N ASP A 231 -35.93 -4.81 2.29
CA ASP A 231 -36.97 -5.16 3.28
C ASP A 231 -38.39 -4.70 2.85
N CYS A 232 -38.54 -3.92 1.75
CA CYS A 232 -39.84 -3.59 1.14
C CYS A 232 -39.75 -3.15 -0.33
N ASP A 233 -40.89 -3.18 -1.04
CA ASP A 233 -41.00 -2.82 -2.46
C ASP A 233 -40.83 -1.30 -2.70
N GLY A 234 -39.89 -0.93 -3.56
CA GLY A 234 -39.71 0.41 -4.16
C GLY A 234 -39.27 1.54 -3.22
N ALA A 235 -39.72 1.54 -1.97
CA ALA A 235 -39.49 2.57 -0.96
C ALA A 235 -38.28 2.28 -0.06
N CYS A 236 -37.94 1.00 0.14
CA CYS A 236 -36.78 0.59 0.92
C CYS A 236 -35.50 0.58 0.05
N PRO A 237 -34.33 0.93 0.60
CA PRO A 237 -33.06 0.77 -0.11
C PRO A 237 -32.66 -0.69 -0.30
N GLU A 238 -32.02 -0.98 -1.43
CA GLU A 238 -31.28 -2.24 -1.60
C GLU A 238 -30.08 -2.24 -0.64
N MET A 239 -29.97 -3.29 0.16
CA MET A 239 -29.00 -3.48 1.23
C MET A 239 -28.02 -4.59 0.85
N VAL A 240 -26.75 -4.40 1.20
CA VAL A 240 -25.67 -5.39 1.00
C VAL A 240 -25.17 -5.85 2.38
N PRO A 241 -25.32 -7.13 2.75
CA PRO A 241 -24.71 -7.67 3.97
C PRO A 241 -23.18 -7.63 3.89
N LEU A 242 -22.54 -7.07 4.92
CA LEU A 242 -21.10 -7.15 5.16
C LEU A 242 -20.84 -7.99 6.41
N PRO A 243 -19.76 -8.80 6.43
CA PRO A 243 -19.41 -9.60 7.60
C PRO A 243 -18.88 -8.73 8.75
N ALA A 244 -18.88 -9.30 9.96
CA ALA A 244 -18.00 -8.83 11.03
C ALA A 244 -16.54 -9.03 10.61
N GLY A 245 -15.64 -8.17 11.08
CA GLY A 245 -14.23 -8.23 10.69
C GLY A 245 -13.45 -7.02 11.16
N ARG A 246 -12.13 -7.08 11.00
CA ARG A 246 -11.20 -6.01 11.37
C ARG A 246 -10.65 -5.31 10.14
N PHE A 247 -10.28 -4.05 10.32
CA PHE A 247 -9.57 -3.26 9.33
C PHE A 247 -8.72 -2.19 9.99
N LEU A 248 -7.90 -1.53 9.17
CA LEU A 248 -7.07 -0.41 9.56
C LEU A 248 -7.74 0.89 9.08
N MET A 249 -8.29 1.66 10.03
CA MET A 249 -9.06 2.88 9.78
C MET A 249 -8.15 4.10 9.75
N GLY A 250 -8.45 5.10 8.91
CA GLY A 250 -7.58 6.26 8.68
C GLY A 250 -6.47 5.99 7.66
N SER A 251 -5.67 7.02 7.36
CA SER A 251 -4.65 7.01 6.31
C SER A 251 -3.23 6.94 6.88
N PRO A 252 -2.32 6.15 6.28
CA PRO A 252 -0.92 6.13 6.69
C PRO A 252 -0.26 7.49 6.43
N PRO A 253 0.80 7.88 7.18
CA PRO A 253 1.39 9.21 7.07
C PRO A 253 1.82 9.64 5.65
N GLY A 254 2.18 8.68 4.78
CA GLY A 254 2.58 8.91 3.40
C GLY A 254 1.46 8.89 2.36
N GLU A 255 0.18 8.74 2.74
CA GLU A 255 -0.94 8.74 1.77
C GLU A 255 -1.08 10.11 1.09
N SER A 256 -1.07 10.15 -0.24
CA SER A 256 -1.13 11.39 -1.00
C SER A 256 -2.47 12.12 -0.80
N GLY A 257 -2.40 13.39 -0.40
CA GLY A 257 -3.58 14.21 -0.11
C GLY A 257 -4.23 13.96 1.27
N ARG A 258 -3.57 13.21 2.15
CA ARG A 258 -3.96 13.00 3.56
C ARG A 258 -4.18 14.31 4.32
N PHE A 259 -5.20 14.33 5.19
CA PHE A 259 -5.41 15.39 6.17
C PHE A 259 -4.96 14.95 7.59
N GLY A 260 -4.59 15.90 8.45
CA GLY A 260 -3.99 15.62 9.76
C GLY A 260 -4.88 14.83 10.73
N ASN A 261 -6.20 14.91 10.55
CA ASN A 261 -7.26 14.29 11.37
C ASN A 261 -7.53 12.81 11.04
N GLU A 262 -6.69 12.21 10.19
CA GLU A 262 -6.86 10.85 9.64
C GLU A 262 -5.84 9.86 10.21
N GLY A 263 -5.55 9.94 11.52
CA GLY A 263 -4.59 9.04 12.20
C GLY A 263 -4.93 7.55 12.03
N GLN A 264 -3.98 6.75 11.52
CA GLN A 264 -4.26 5.35 11.23
C GLN A 264 -4.30 4.49 12.50
N HIS A 265 -5.37 3.71 12.70
CA HIS A 265 -5.59 2.88 13.89
C HIS A 265 -6.43 1.63 13.61
N PRO A 266 -6.24 0.52 14.35
CA PRO A 266 -6.99 -0.72 14.14
C PRO A 266 -8.40 -0.66 14.72
N VAL A 267 -9.39 -1.15 13.98
CA VAL A 267 -10.80 -1.25 14.38
C VAL A 267 -11.37 -2.62 14.03
N GLU A 268 -12.18 -3.19 14.93
CA GLU A 268 -12.88 -4.45 14.76
C GLU A 268 -14.40 -4.23 14.78
N ILE A 269 -15.04 -4.44 13.62
CA ILE A 269 -16.50 -4.47 13.49
C ILE A 269 -17.01 -5.78 14.10
N LEU A 270 -17.59 -5.70 15.29
CA LEU A 270 -17.95 -6.88 16.09
C LEU A 270 -19.13 -7.71 15.55
N GLN A 271 -19.99 -7.14 14.71
CA GLN A 271 -21.22 -7.78 14.23
C GLN A 271 -21.41 -7.56 12.73
N PRO A 272 -21.97 -8.53 11.99
CA PRO A 272 -22.37 -8.30 10.61
C PRO A 272 -23.48 -7.25 10.54
N PHE A 273 -23.48 -6.46 9.48
CA PHE A 273 -24.47 -5.42 9.23
C PHE A 273 -24.76 -5.34 7.74
N ALA A 274 -25.93 -4.83 7.34
CA ALA A 274 -26.19 -4.54 5.94
C ALA A 274 -26.14 -3.04 5.69
N ILE A 275 -25.43 -2.60 4.65
CA ILE A 275 -25.32 -1.18 4.27
C ILE A 275 -25.96 -0.95 2.91
N GLY A 276 -26.57 0.21 2.70
CA GLY A 276 -27.21 0.55 1.43
C GLY A 276 -26.24 0.41 0.27
N ARG A 277 -26.64 -0.32 -0.78
CA ARG A 277 -25.85 -0.52 -2.01
C ARG A 277 -25.49 0.80 -2.68
N PHE A 278 -26.43 1.74 -2.62
CA PHE A 278 -26.35 3.09 -3.13
C PHE A 278 -26.50 4.10 -2.00
N SER A 279 -26.11 5.36 -2.26
CA SER A 279 -26.59 6.49 -1.46
C SER A 279 -28.11 6.59 -1.57
N LEU A 280 -28.78 7.07 -0.52
CA LEU A 280 -30.24 7.18 -0.51
C LEU A 280 -30.72 8.11 -1.62
N THR A 281 -31.70 7.65 -2.39
CA THR A 281 -32.22 8.38 -3.56
C THR A 281 -33.38 9.31 -3.22
N PHE A 282 -33.63 10.30 -4.08
CA PHE A 282 -34.81 11.15 -3.97
C PHE A 282 -36.12 10.36 -4.05
N ALA A 283 -36.20 9.27 -4.81
CA ALA A 283 -37.38 8.41 -4.87
C ALA A 283 -37.69 7.77 -3.49
N GLN A 284 -36.67 7.26 -2.80
CA GLN A 284 -36.82 6.66 -1.46
C GLN A 284 -37.17 7.71 -0.40
N PHE A 285 -36.55 8.91 -0.46
CA PHE A 285 -36.93 10.00 0.45
C PHE A 285 -38.34 10.52 0.16
N ASP A 286 -38.75 10.62 -1.11
CA ASP A 286 -40.10 11.05 -1.49
C ASP A 286 -41.18 10.09 -0.97
N ALA A 287 -40.92 8.78 -0.91
CA ALA A 287 -41.81 7.81 -0.28
C ALA A 287 -42.01 8.10 1.23
N CYS A 288 -40.96 8.50 1.94
CA CYS A 288 -41.05 8.93 3.34
C CYS A 288 -41.90 10.19 3.53
N VAL A 289 -41.80 11.14 2.59
CA VAL A 289 -42.62 12.36 2.59
C VAL A 289 -44.09 12.04 2.28
N GLN A 290 -44.36 11.15 1.33
CA GLN A 290 -45.71 10.71 0.96
C GLN A 290 -46.41 9.96 2.09
N ASP A 291 -45.69 9.09 2.80
CA ASP A 291 -46.18 8.40 4.00
C ASP A 291 -46.32 9.31 5.24
N GLY A 292 -45.90 10.59 5.15
CA GLY A 292 -45.90 11.54 6.27
C GLY A 292 -44.83 11.26 7.35
N GLY A 293 -43.85 10.39 7.07
CA GLY A 293 -42.80 9.98 8.01
C GLY A 293 -41.61 10.94 8.15
N CYS A 294 -41.42 11.84 7.19
CA CYS A 294 -40.30 12.79 7.14
C CYS A 294 -40.69 14.21 7.60
N ASP A 295 -41.57 14.31 8.61
CA ASP A 295 -41.99 15.55 9.28
C ASP A 295 -42.45 16.68 8.34
N GLY A 296 -43.00 16.32 7.17
CA GLY A 296 -43.40 17.25 6.11
C GLY A 296 -42.25 17.90 5.33
N TYR A 297 -40.98 17.63 5.66
CA TYR A 297 -39.84 18.19 4.95
C TYR A 297 -39.58 17.45 3.63
N ARG A 298 -39.64 18.18 2.51
CA ARG A 298 -39.27 17.68 1.18
C ARG A 298 -37.97 18.36 0.71
N PRO A 299 -36.84 17.64 0.61
CA PRO A 299 -35.57 18.25 0.22
C PRO A 299 -35.58 18.77 -1.22
N SER A 300 -34.99 19.95 -1.43
CA SER A 300 -34.75 20.53 -2.76
C SER A 300 -33.79 19.64 -3.56
N ASP A 301 -34.17 19.33 -4.81
CA ASP A 301 -33.27 18.72 -5.80
C ASP A 301 -32.48 19.77 -6.60
N GLU A 302 -32.55 21.04 -6.20
CA GLU A 302 -31.84 22.18 -6.82
C GLU A 302 -32.13 22.36 -8.32
N GLY A 303 -33.25 21.79 -8.80
CA GLY A 303 -33.60 21.73 -10.21
C GLY A 303 -32.80 20.72 -11.04
N TRP A 304 -32.01 19.84 -10.40
CA TRP A 304 -31.18 18.85 -11.09
C TRP A 304 -31.92 17.54 -11.40
N GLY A 305 -33.13 17.37 -10.87
CA GLY A 305 -33.96 16.19 -11.04
C GLY A 305 -33.94 15.25 -9.82
N ARG A 306 -35.06 14.57 -9.62
CA ARG A 306 -35.31 13.61 -8.52
C ARG A 306 -35.03 12.16 -8.98
N GLY A 307 -35.84 11.20 -8.53
CA GLY A 307 -35.73 9.80 -8.93
C GLY A 307 -34.50 9.13 -8.32
N THR A 308 -33.65 8.53 -9.16
CA THR A 308 -32.44 7.78 -8.77
C THR A 308 -31.22 8.65 -8.43
N ARG A 309 -31.34 9.99 -8.49
CA ARG A 309 -30.32 10.89 -7.95
C ARG A 309 -30.28 10.79 -6.42
N PRO A 310 -29.11 10.93 -5.77
CA PRO A 310 -29.00 10.94 -4.32
C PRO A 310 -29.80 12.10 -3.73
N ALA A 311 -30.54 11.86 -2.66
CA ALA A 311 -31.26 12.87 -1.91
C ALA A 311 -30.25 13.80 -1.22
N VAL A 312 -30.10 15.01 -1.77
CA VAL A 312 -29.29 16.09 -1.19
C VAL A 312 -30.15 17.05 -0.37
N ASN A 313 -29.51 18.01 0.32
CA ASN A 313 -30.17 18.94 1.24
C ASN A 313 -30.82 18.26 2.46
N VAL A 314 -30.40 17.05 2.81
CA VAL A 314 -30.81 16.32 4.00
C VAL A 314 -29.83 16.65 5.14
N SER A 315 -30.32 17.22 6.25
CA SER A 315 -29.51 17.39 7.46
C SER A 315 -29.37 16.06 8.22
N TRP A 316 -28.49 16.01 9.22
CA TRP A 316 -28.37 14.83 10.08
C TRP A 316 -29.68 14.55 10.84
N ASN A 317 -30.41 15.60 11.24
CA ASN A 317 -31.71 15.48 11.90
C ASN A 317 -32.80 14.96 10.95
N ASP A 318 -32.85 15.45 9.70
CA ASP A 318 -33.78 14.94 8.68
C ASP A 318 -33.53 13.44 8.40
N ALA A 319 -32.25 13.03 8.40
CA ALA A 319 -31.88 11.63 8.29
C ALA A 319 -32.44 10.78 9.44
N GLN A 320 -32.44 11.29 10.69
CA GLN A 320 -33.06 10.57 11.80
C GLN A 320 -34.57 10.37 11.61
N SER A 321 -35.29 11.37 11.06
CA SER A 321 -36.71 11.23 10.75
C SER A 321 -36.97 10.18 9.68
N TYR A 322 -36.19 10.22 8.58
CA TYR A 322 -36.22 9.18 7.55
C TYR A 322 -35.96 7.77 8.12
N LEU A 323 -34.97 7.61 9.00
CA LEU A 323 -34.59 6.33 9.60
C LEU A 323 -35.65 5.78 10.57
N ARG A 324 -36.32 6.64 11.34
CA ARG A 324 -37.47 6.25 12.18
C ARG A 324 -38.63 5.74 11.33
N TRP A 325 -38.95 6.43 10.24
CA TRP A 325 -39.97 5.97 9.29
C TRP A 325 -39.59 4.65 8.62
N LEU A 326 -38.36 4.54 8.09
CA LEU A 326 -37.92 3.34 7.37
C LEU A 326 -37.91 2.12 8.29
N SER A 327 -37.48 2.29 9.54
CA SER A 327 -37.54 1.22 10.54
C SER A 327 -38.98 0.77 10.82
N LYS A 328 -39.91 1.72 10.98
CA LYS A 328 -41.33 1.42 11.18
C LYS A 328 -41.96 0.75 9.95
N LYS A 329 -41.58 1.14 8.73
CA LYS A 329 -42.14 0.63 7.48
C LYS A 329 -41.65 -0.79 7.13
N SER A 330 -40.38 -1.07 7.41
CA SER A 330 -39.76 -2.39 7.17
C SER A 330 -39.98 -3.39 8.32
N GLY A 331 -40.17 -2.90 9.55
CA GLY A 331 -40.09 -3.72 10.75
C GLY A 331 -38.67 -4.09 11.17
N ALA A 332 -37.65 -3.71 10.39
CA ALA A 332 -36.23 -3.88 10.71
C ALA A 332 -35.64 -2.62 11.36
N ARG A 333 -34.48 -2.74 12.02
CA ARG A 333 -33.80 -1.58 12.63
C ARG A 333 -32.84 -0.93 11.65
N TYR A 334 -33.18 0.27 11.19
CA TYR A 334 -32.35 1.11 10.34
C TYR A 334 -31.74 2.29 11.11
N ARG A 335 -30.50 2.63 10.78
CA ARG A 335 -29.75 3.77 11.33
C ARG A 335 -28.76 4.35 10.32
N LEU A 336 -28.05 5.42 10.68
CA LEU A 336 -26.83 5.80 9.99
C LEU A 336 -25.72 4.77 10.27
N PRO A 337 -24.77 4.55 9.33
CA PRO A 337 -23.54 3.85 9.63
C PRO A 337 -22.77 4.60 10.73
N THR A 338 -22.00 3.86 11.52
CA THR A 338 -20.90 4.47 12.27
C THR A 338 -19.80 4.90 11.31
N GLU A 339 -18.92 5.81 11.71
CA GLU A 339 -17.80 6.23 10.87
C GLU A 339 -16.89 5.05 10.51
N ALA A 340 -16.68 4.15 11.47
CA ALA A 340 -15.93 2.92 11.29
C ALA A 340 -16.59 1.95 10.30
N GLU A 341 -17.90 1.69 10.45
CA GLU A 341 -18.66 0.88 9.49
C GLU A 341 -18.63 1.47 8.08
N TRP A 342 -18.70 2.79 7.98
CA TRP A 342 -18.64 3.48 6.69
C TRP A 342 -17.26 3.30 6.02
N GLU A 343 -16.15 3.49 6.74
CA GLU A 343 -14.81 3.31 6.15
C GLU A 343 -14.52 1.83 5.84
N TYR A 344 -14.95 0.90 6.70
CA TYR A 344 -14.89 -0.54 6.45
C TYR A 344 -15.60 -0.91 5.15
N ALA A 345 -16.82 -0.41 4.98
CA ALA A 345 -17.63 -0.61 3.79
C ALA A 345 -17.00 0.04 2.54
N ALA A 346 -16.43 1.25 2.67
CA ALA A 346 -15.77 1.97 1.58
C ALA A 346 -14.52 1.24 1.07
N ARG A 347 -13.68 0.75 1.99
CA ARG A 347 -12.47 -0.02 1.70
C ARG A 347 -12.77 -1.40 1.13
N ALA A 348 -13.80 -2.09 1.64
CA ALA A 348 -14.16 -3.44 1.18
C ALA A 348 -12.96 -4.41 1.12
N GLY A 349 -12.05 -4.33 2.10
CA GLY A 349 -10.84 -5.15 2.20
C GLY A 349 -9.57 -4.54 1.55
N THR A 350 -9.64 -3.38 0.90
CA THR A 350 -8.46 -2.69 0.36
C THR A 350 -7.78 -1.79 1.39
N VAL A 351 -6.47 -1.59 1.26
CA VAL A 351 -5.65 -0.72 2.13
C VAL A 351 -5.23 0.61 1.50
N THR A 352 -5.41 0.75 0.18
CA THR A 352 -5.12 1.95 -0.63
C THR A 352 -6.06 3.12 -0.33
N ALA A 353 -5.72 4.32 -0.81
CA ALA A 353 -6.51 5.54 -0.62
C ALA A 353 -7.91 5.44 -1.23
N ARG A 354 -8.04 4.81 -2.41
CA ARG A 354 -9.32 4.39 -3.01
C ARG A 354 -9.32 2.88 -3.23
N TRP A 355 -10.51 2.28 -3.30
CA TRP A 355 -10.63 0.83 -3.51
C TRP A 355 -10.15 0.35 -4.88
N TRP A 356 -10.01 1.25 -5.86
CA TRP A 356 -9.44 0.98 -7.19
C TRP A 356 -7.92 1.29 -7.28
N GLY A 357 -7.29 1.79 -6.21
CA GLY A 357 -5.88 2.17 -6.15
C GLY A 357 -5.65 3.64 -5.84
N GLU A 358 -4.49 4.17 -6.23
CA GLU A 358 -4.07 5.54 -5.90
C GLU A 358 -4.50 6.56 -6.96
N ASP A 359 -4.38 6.26 -8.25
CA ASP A 359 -4.81 7.18 -9.31
C ASP A 359 -6.34 7.34 -9.34
N ILE A 360 -6.83 8.51 -9.74
CA ILE A 360 -8.24 8.78 -9.95
C ILE A 360 -8.45 9.48 -11.29
N THR A 361 -9.44 8.99 -12.03
CA THR A 361 -9.87 9.51 -13.32
C THR A 361 -11.37 9.83 -13.29
N ARG A 362 -11.84 10.51 -14.33
CA ARG A 362 -13.26 10.86 -14.52
C ARG A 362 -14.17 9.66 -14.76
N GLY A 363 -13.61 8.46 -14.97
CA GLY A 363 -14.35 7.21 -15.07
C GLY A 363 -14.60 6.50 -13.74
N ASP A 364 -13.92 6.89 -12.65
CA ASP A 364 -13.92 6.12 -11.39
C ASP A 364 -14.95 6.62 -10.38
N ALA A 365 -15.15 7.93 -10.29
CA ALA A 365 -16.09 8.56 -9.35
C ALA A 365 -16.59 9.92 -9.86
N LYS A 366 -17.68 10.44 -9.26
CA LYS A 366 -18.11 11.82 -9.49
C LYS A 366 -17.49 12.79 -8.50
N TYR A 367 -16.64 13.70 -9.00
CA TYR A 367 -15.98 14.74 -8.22
C TYR A 367 -15.80 16.03 -9.05
N GLY A 368 -15.41 17.12 -8.40
CA GLY A 368 -15.23 18.47 -8.97
C GLY A 368 -13.97 18.63 -9.85
N PRO A 369 -13.65 19.84 -10.33
CA PRO A 369 -12.58 20.08 -11.29
C PRO A 369 -11.19 19.96 -10.64
N ASP A 370 -10.17 19.58 -11.44
CA ASP A 370 -8.82 19.25 -10.95
C ASP A 370 -7.97 20.49 -10.62
N ASP A 371 -8.31 21.65 -11.18
CA ASP A 371 -7.65 22.95 -11.01
C ASP A 371 -8.17 23.78 -9.82
N CYS A 372 -9.09 23.20 -9.04
CA CYS A 372 -9.67 23.83 -7.87
C CYS A 372 -8.64 23.98 -6.72
N PRO A 373 -8.49 25.18 -6.12
CA PRO A 373 -7.72 25.37 -4.90
C PRO A 373 -8.27 24.49 -3.76
N GLN A 374 -7.38 23.77 -3.07
CA GLN A 374 -7.65 22.70 -2.08
C GLN A 374 -8.56 23.06 -0.87
N GLN A 375 -9.07 24.30 -0.81
CA GLN A 375 -9.85 24.86 0.30
C GLN A 375 -11.19 25.49 -0.14
N LYS A 376 -11.67 25.22 -1.37
CA LYS A 376 -12.96 25.74 -1.87
C LYS A 376 -13.88 24.61 -2.35
N HIS A 377 -15.19 24.76 -2.10
CA HIS A 377 -16.22 23.95 -2.76
C HIS A 377 -16.29 24.33 -4.24
N CYS A 378 -15.82 23.46 -5.11
CA CYS A 378 -15.71 23.70 -6.54
C CYS A 378 -16.71 22.82 -7.29
N GLY A 379 -17.97 23.28 -7.35
CA GLY A 379 -18.91 22.72 -8.31
C GLY A 379 -18.37 22.92 -9.73
N GLY A 380 -18.22 21.83 -10.49
CA GLY A 380 -17.62 21.87 -11.81
C GLY A 380 -18.13 20.78 -12.74
N VAL A 381 -18.32 21.17 -13.99
CA VAL A 381 -18.65 20.27 -15.11
C VAL A 381 -17.36 19.62 -15.59
N VAL A 382 -17.45 18.38 -16.06
CA VAL A 382 -16.32 17.62 -16.59
C VAL A 382 -16.70 17.04 -17.94
N SER A 383 -15.90 17.31 -18.97
CA SER A 383 -16.02 16.59 -20.24
C SER A 383 -15.55 15.14 -20.07
N GLY A 384 -16.47 14.22 -20.34
CA GLY A 384 -16.28 12.78 -20.10
C GLY A 384 -17.65 12.09 -19.98
N SER A 385 -17.66 10.76 -19.95
CA SER A 385 -18.89 9.96 -19.89
C SER A 385 -19.73 10.30 -18.65
N GLY A 386 -20.98 10.73 -18.84
CA GLY A 386 -21.89 11.12 -17.76
C GLY A 386 -21.78 12.62 -17.39
N ASN A 387 -21.96 13.50 -18.39
CA ASN A 387 -21.77 14.96 -18.36
C ASN A 387 -22.76 15.73 -17.45
N TRP A 388 -22.89 15.32 -16.19
CA TRP A 388 -23.70 16.00 -15.19
C TRP A 388 -22.90 17.17 -14.60
N PRO A 389 -23.41 18.41 -14.57
CA PRO A 389 -22.75 19.53 -13.88
C PRO A 389 -22.81 19.41 -12.35
N THR A 390 -23.62 18.49 -11.82
CA THR A 390 -24.05 18.38 -10.41
C THR A 390 -23.93 16.93 -9.92
N THR A 391 -24.77 16.44 -9.01
CA THR A 391 -24.80 15.00 -8.67
C THR A 391 -25.04 14.12 -9.91
N ALA A 392 -24.67 12.84 -9.83
CA ALA A 392 -25.02 11.82 -10.81
C ALA A 392 -26.14 10.92 -10.25
N PRO A 393 -26.97 10.26 -11.09
CA PRO A 393 -27.78 9.13 -10.67
C PRO A 393 -26.91 8.09 -9.95
N VAL A 394 -27.43 7.48 -8.88
CA VAL A 394 -26.66 6.43 -8.18
C VAL A 394 -26.43 5.24 -9.10
N GLY A 395 -25.29 4.56 -8.92
CA GLY A 395 -24.88 3.45 -9.77
C GLY A 395 -24.24 3.87 -11.10
N SER A 396 -23.90 5.15 -11.31
CA SER A 396 -23.28 5.63 -12.55
C SER A 396 -21.81 5.21 -12.74
N TYR A 397 -21.16 4.76 -11.67
CA TYR A 397 -19.73 4.39 -11.63
C TYR A 397 -19.57 2.92 -11.22
N ALA A 398 -18.35 2.38 -11.32
CA ALA A 398 -18.08 1.02 -10.89
C ALA A 398 -18.31 0.86 -9.36
N PRO A 399 -18.84 -0.29 -8.89
CA PRO A 399 -18.90 -0.60 -7.47
C PRO A 399 -17.54 -1.04 -6.92
N ASN A 400 -17.35 -0.86 -5.62
CA ASN A 400 -16.21 -1.44 -4.91
C ASN A 400 -16.31 -2.98 -4.81
N PRO A 401 -15.28 -3.68 -4.30
CA PRO A 401 -15.29 -5.16 -4.18
C PRO A 401 -16.46 -5.75 -3.39
N ALA A 402 -17.10 -4.98 -2.50
CA ALA A 402 -18.29 -5.38 -1.77
C ALA A 402 -19.60 -5.13 -2.54
N GLY A 403 -19.55 -4.62 -3.77
CA GLY A 403 -20.74 -4.30 -4.59
C GLY A 403 -21.38 -2.95 -4.26
N LEU A 404 -20.70 -2.07 -3.52
CA LEU A 404 -21.22 -0.75 -3.14
C LEU A 404 -20.83 0.33 -4.14
N TYR A 405 -21.81 1.12 -4.57
CA TYR A 405 -21.67 2.20 -5.56
C TYR A 405 -21.63 3.56 -4.87
N ASP A 406 -20.95 4.54 -5.48
CA ASP A 406 -20.92 5.94 -5.02
C ASP A 406 -20.52 6.09 -3.54
N VAL A 407 -19.65 5.20 -3.03
CA VAL A 407 -19.10 5.34 -1.67
C VAL A 407 -18.00 6.41 -1.65
N LEU A 408 -17.25 6.53 -2.74
CA LEU A 408 -16.33 7.64 -2.98
C LEU A 408 -16.90 8.52 -4.10
N GLY A 409 -17.08 9.82 -3.81
CA GLY A 409 -17.66 10.81 -4.70
C GLY A 409 -19.20 10.89 -4.68
N ASN A 410 -19.73 11.61 -5.66
CA ASN A 410 -21.13 11.97 -5.85
C ASN A 410 -21.69 12.87 -4.74
N VAL A 411 -21.87 12.37 -3.51
CA VAL A 411 -22.32 13.15 -2.34
C VAL A 411 -21.63 12.69 -1.06
N TRP A 412 -21.32 13.67 -0.20
CA TRP A 412 -20.95 13.39 1.19
C TRP A 412 -22.09 12.62 1.87
N GLN A 413 -21.75 11.69 2.75
CA GLN A 413 -22.71 10.83 3.45
C GLN A 413 -22.59 11.05 4.96
N TRP A 414 -23.71 11.39 5.61
CA TRP A 414 -23.79 11.46 7.07
C TRP A 414 -23.49 10.10 7.72
N THR A 415 -22.77 10.14 8.84
CA THR A 415 -22.58 9.01 9.76
C THR A 415 -23.16 9.35 11.13
N ALA A 416 -23.28 8.37 12.01
CA ALA A 416 -23.80 8.57 13.36
C ALA A 416 -22.87 9.44 14.23
N ASP A 417 -21.56 9.36 14.02
CA ASP A 417 -20.52 9.79 14.96
C ASP A 417 -20.40 11.31 15.13
N CYS A 418 -19.92 11.69 16.30
CA CYS A 418 -19.54 13.06 16.62
C CYS A 418 -18.17 13.41 16.05
N TRP A 419 -18.02 14.65 15.58
CA TRP A 419 -16.77 15.11 15.01
C TRP A 419 -15.70 15.34 16.08
N HIS A 420 -14.58 14.64 15.93
CA HIS A 420 -13.35 14.83 16.68
C HIS A 420 -12.21 15.29 15.75
N SER A 421 -11.18 15.94 16.28
CA SER A 421 -10.06 16.49 15.50
C SER A 421 -9.10 15.44 14.93
N ASP A 422 -9.19 14.21 15.40
CA ASP A 422 -8.26 13.11 15.18
C ASP A 422 -8.94 11.79 15.61
N TYR A 423 -8.17 10.74 15.93
CA TYR A 423 -8.68 9.46 16.43
C TYR A 423 -8.12 9.08 17.81
N GLU A 424 -7.56 10.02 18.57
CA GLU A 424 -7.09 9.75 19.92
C GLU A 424 -8.29 9.44 20.84
N GLY A 425 -8.30 8.23 21.41
CA GLY A 425 -9.43 7.72 22.19
C GLY A 425 -10.61 7.18 21.37
N ALA A 426 -10.48 7.05 20.05
CA ALA A 426 -11.52 6.48 19.19
C ALA A 426 -11.96 5.06 19.63
N PRO A 427 -13.25 4.70 19.52
CA PRO A 427 -13.72 3.34 19.76
C PRO A 427 -13.10 2.34 18.77
N LYS A 428 -12.56 1.23 19.28
CA LYS A 428 -11.90 0.18 18.49
C LYS A 428 -12.83 -0.97 18.10
N ASP A 429 -14.09 -0.91 18.52
CA ASP A 429 -15.12 -1.95 18.39
C ASP A 429 -16.24 -1.56 17.39
N GLY A 430 -15.99 -0.57 16.54
CA GLY A 430 -16.88 -0.14 15.46
C GLY A 430 -18.14 0.63 15.90
N ARG A 431 -18.35 0.83 17.20
CA ARG A 431 -19.50 1.59 17.75
C ARG A 431 -19.37 3.10 17.49
N VAL A 432 -20.50 3.80 17.60
CA VAL A 432 -20.57 5.27 17.50
C VAL A 432 -19.65 5.94 18.52
N TRP A 433 -18.80 6.85 18.06
CA TRP A 433 -18.07 7.79 18.89
C TRP A 433 -18.97 9.00 19.21
N GLU A 434 -19.70 8.92 20.32
CA GLU A 434 -20.61 9.96 20.80
C GLU A 434 -19.96 10.85 21.86
N GLU A 435 -20.29 12.14 21.88
CA GLU A 435 -19.87 13.11 22.91
C GLU A 435 -21.09 13.88 23.46
N ALA A 436 -21.09 14.18 24.76
CA ALA A 436 -22.16 14.98 25.37
C ALA A 436 -22.21 16.40 24.78
N GLY A 437 -23.38 16.82 24.29
CA GLY A 437 -23.55 18.16 23.70
C GLY A 437 -23.01 18.31 22.27
N CYS A 438 -22.69 17.20 21.61
CA CYS A 438 -22.20 17.12 20.23
C CYS A 438 -23.05 17.92 19.22
N LYS A 439 -22.43 18.95 18.61
CA LYS A 439 -23.06 19.86 17.62
C LYS A 439 -22.67 19.55 16.18
N LYS A 440 -21.55 18.84 15.98
CA LYS A 440 -21.02 18.47 14.67
C LYS A 440 -20.99 16.96 14.53
N ARG A 441 -21.47 16.45 13.41
CA ARG A 441 -21.46 15.04 13.03
C ARG A 441 -20.47 14.81 11.90
N VAL A 442 -19.93 13.59 11.82
CA VAL A 442 -18.99 13.24 10.76
C VAL A 442 -19.72 12.94 9.45
N ALA A 443 -19.21 13.48 8.36
CA ALA A 443 -19.58 13.13 6.99
C ALA A 443 -18.37 12.53 6.25
N ARG A 444 -18.65 11.60 5.33
CA ARG A 444 -17.63 10.79 4.63
C ARG A 444 -17.86 10.75 3.11
N GLY A 445 -16.79 10.43 2.37
CA GLY A 445 -16.86 10.03 0.96
C GLY A 445 -16.65 11.11 -0.12
N ALA A 446 -16.59 12.40 0.24
CA ALA A 446 -16.53 13.50 -0.74
C ALA A 446 -17.74 13.58 -1.68
N SER A 447 -17.77 14.60 -2.54
CA SER A 447 -18.91 14.91 -3.41
C SER A 447 -18.51 15.43 -4.79
N TRP A 448 -19.53 15.66 -5.62
CA TRP A 448 -19.43 16.30 -6.92
C TRP A 448 -18.77 17.70 -6.91
N THR A 449 -18.60 18.35 -5.75
CA THR A 449 -17.91 19.66 -5.62
C THR A 449 -16.46 19.58 -5.16
N ASP A 450 -15.95 18.39 -4.82
CA ASP A 450 -14.64 18.26 -4.16
C ASP A 450 -13.57 17.76 -5.13
N THR A 451 -12.30 18.08 -4.87
CA THR A 451 -11.17 17.71 -5.74
C THR A 451 -10.78 16.24 -5.55
N PRO A 452 -10.00 15.64 -6.48
CA PRO A 452 -9.40 14.30 -6.33
C PRO A 452 -8.93 13.95 -4.91
N ASN A 453 -8.28 14.89 -4.23
CA ASN A 453 -7.65 14.70 -2.92
C ASN A 453 -8.65 14.40 -1.79
N PHE A 454 -9.92 14.80 -1.93
CA PHE A 454 -10.97 14.45 -0.97
C PHE A 454 -11.57 13.07 -1.24
N VAL A 455 -11.49 12.56 -2.47
CA VAL A 455 -12.07 11.28 -2.90
C VAL A 455 -11.17 10.12 -2.44
N ARG A 456 -11.05 9.93 -1.13
CA ARG A 456 -10.28 8.86 -0.46
C ARG A 456 -11.13 8.26 0.66
N ALA A 457 -10.93 6.98 0.98
CA ALA A 457 -11.64 6.28 2.04
C ALA A 457 -11.41 6.93 3.42
N ALA A 458 -10.21 7.45 3.67
CA ALA A 458 -9.84 8.09 4.93
C ALA A 458 -10.42 9.52 5.10
N THR A 459 -10.88 10.21 4.05
CA THR A 459 -11.28 11.63 4.14
C THR A 459 -12.53 11.89 5.00
N ARG A 460 -12.36 12.65 6.09
CA ARG A 460 -13.43 12.98 7.07
C ARG A 460 -13.79 14.47 7.00
N LEU A 461 -15.07 14.82 7.17
CA LEU A 461 -15.53 16.20 7.28
C LEU A 461 -16.49 16.41 8.46
N GLY A 462 -16.30 17.48 9.24
CA GLY A 462 -17.10 17.78 10.45
C GLY A 462 -18.11 18.90 10.25
N LEU A 463 -19.41 18.56 10.24
CA LEU A 463 -20.49 19.47 9.84
C LEU A 463 -21.56 19.59 10.93
N GLY A 464 -22.13 20.79 11.06
CA GLY A 464 -23.22 21.03 12.02
C GLY A 464 -24.45 20.18 11.69
N ALA A 465 -25.03 19.51 12.69
CA ALA A 465 -26.09 18.51 12.50
C ALA A 465 -27.35 19.04 11.76
N GLU A 466 -27.70 20.31 11.96
CA GLU A 466 -28.83 21.00 11.29
C GLU A 466 -28.53 21.40 9.82
N GLY A 467 -27.29 21.23 9.36
CA GLY A 467 -26.80 21.77 8.10
C GLY A 467 -27.35 21.04 6.87
N ARG A 468 -28.20 21.71 6.08
CA ARG A 468 -28.62 21.25 4.75
C ARG A 468 -27.70 21.82 3.66
N ARG A 469 -27.22 20.96 2.74
CA ARG A 469 -26.34 21.33 1.61
C ARG A 469 -26.63 20.48 0.37
N GLY A 470 -26.55 21.08 -0.82
CA GLY A 470 -26.72 20.39 -2.12
C GLY A 470 -25.61 19.38 -2.49
N TRP A 471 -24.67 19.11 -1.59
CA TRP A 471 -23.57 18.16 -1.77
C TRP A 471 -23.51 17.08 -0.67
N ILE A 472 -24.44 17.10 0.29
CA ILE A 472 -24.55 16.07 1.35
C ILE A 472 -25.89 15.35 1.26
N GLY A 473 -25.83 14.03 1.43
CA GLY A 473 -26.96 13.13 1.59
C GLY A 473 -26.64 12.07 2.65
N LEU A 474 -27.12 10.85 2.44
CA LEU A 474 -26.96 9.76 3.41
C LEU A 474 -26.86 8.40 2.72
N ARG A 475 -26.26 7.46 3.44
CA ARG A 475 -26.36 6.01 3.22
C ARG A 475 -26.84 5.41 4.54
N VAL A 476 -27.63 4.35 4.47
CA VAL A 476 -28.24 3.74 5.68
C VAL A 476 -27.60 2.40 5.99
N VAL A 477 -27.60 2.03 7.27
CA VAL A 477 -27.31 0.69 7.78
C VAL A 477 -28.59 0.06 8.31
N ARG A 478 -28.75 -1.23 8.08
CA ARG A 478 -29.79 -2.10 8.61
C ARG A 478 -29.10 -3.16 9.46
N GLU A 479 -29.45 -3.22 10.74
CA GLU A 479 -28.84 -4.16 11.68
C GLU A 479 -29.24 -5.59 11.32
N LEU A 480 -28.27 -6.49 11.30
CA LEU A 480 -28.51 -7.92 11.10
C LEU A 480 -28.50 -8.60 12.46
N ASP A 481 -29.42 -9.53 12.69
CA ASP A 481 -29.32 -10.43 13.83
C ASP A 481 -28.02 -11.23 13.71
N ALA A 482 -27.31 -11.40 14.83
CA ALA A 482 -26.17 -12.29 14.88
C ALA A 482 -26.62 -13.68 14.40
N ALA A 483 -25.91 -14.25 13.42
CA ALA A 483 -26.24 -15.57 12.90
C ALA A 483 -26.33 -16.58 14.06
N PRO A 484 -27.37 -17.41 14.15
CA PRO A 484 -27.58 -18.33 15.27
C PRO A 484 -26.44 -19.35 15.34
N GLY A 485 -25.42 -19.05 16.15
CA GLY A 485 -24.17 -19.81 16.24
C GLY A 485 -23.02 -19.10 16.96
N THR A 486 -22.98 -17.76 17.00
CA THR A 486 -21.87 -16.99 17.61
C THR A 486 -22.20 -16.36 18.97
N ALA A 487 -23.10 -16.97 19.73
CA ALA A 487 -23.29 -16.61 21.14
C ALA A 487 -22.04 -17.01 21.94
N ALA A 488 -21.11 -16.07 22.11
CA ALA A 488 -20.02 -16.20 23.06
C ALA A 488 -20.61 -16.52 24.44
N LYS A 489 -20.14 -17.60 25.08
CA LYS A 489 -20.61 -17.99 26.41
C LYS A 489 -20.32 -16.85 27.38
N ALA A 490 -21.38 -16.16 27.82
CA ALA A 490 -21.28 -15.22 28.93
C ALA A 490 -20.68 -15.96 30.12
N GLY A 491 -19.50 -15.52 30.57
CA GLY A 491 -18.83 -16.11 31.72
C GLY A 491 -19.73 -16.00 32.95
N ALA A 492 -20.03 -17.14 33.59
CA ALA A 492 -20.78 -17.13 34.83
C ALA A 492 -20.00 -16.32 35.87
N ALA A 493 -20.62 -15.27 36.41
CA ALA A 493 -20.05 -14.52 37.52
C ALA A 493 -19.85 -15.46 38.73
N PRO A 494 -18.69 -15.46 39.40
CA PRO A 494 -18.46 -16.29 40.57
C PRO A 494 -19.35 -15.79 41.72
N ALA A 495 -20.25 -16.67 42.18
CA ALA A 495 -21.13 -16.36 43.29
C ALA A 495 -20.37 -16.42 44.63
N GLY A 496 -20.46 -15.33 45.40
CA GLY A 496 -20.33 -15.37 46.85
C GLY A 496 -18.96 -15.00 47.45
N ALA A 497 -18.87 -13.75 47.92
CA ALA A 497 -18.18 -13.45 49.16
C ALA A 497 -19.22 -12.83 50.12
N ARG A 498 -19.46 -13.48 51.27
CA ARG A 498 -20.38 -12.99 52.31
C ARG A 498 -19.68 -11.87 53.11
N GLY A 499 -20.46 -10.94 53.67
CA GLY A 499 -20.00 -10.19 54.87
C GLY A 499 -19.69 -11.16 56.02
N LEU A 500 -19.01 -10.79 57.10
CA LEU A 500 -19.04 -9.59 57.96
C LEU A 500 -17.77 -9.66 58.86
N PRO A 501 -17.48 -8.74 59.81
CA PRO A 501 -18.28 -7.59 60.29
C PRO A 501 -17.72 -6.20 59.93
#